data_AF-A0A950WAM1-F1
#
_entry.id   AF-A0A950WAM1-F1
#
_cell.length_a   1.000
_cell.length_b   1.000
_cell.length_c   1.000
_cell.angle_alpha   90.00
_cell.angle_beta   90.00
_cell.angle_gamma   90.00
#
_symmetry.space_group_name_H-M   'P 1'
#
loop_
_entity.id
_entity.type
_entity.pdbx_description
1 polymer ?
#
loop_
_entity_poly.entity_id
_entity_poly.type
_entity_poly.pdbx_seq_one_letter_code
_entity_poly.pdbx_strand_id
1 'polypeptide(L)'
;MQGRSVIQEFDLESSRLSDRIYVKGGTFTSLKINNTKTDDILIQGLRWEGDSELRIEQSIDTGIFSLLGPTMNAPLDPPRRFILDNFVFSTAIWGDAPLAVFAIMPTYNPSLYNAVAKSYSDAGKITQANDLILARQKQDFWHAQGIDQPIAAFKVPVYWLGIHPGYGVLLIAGLVLIGGMIFAGAQPAKGPKPSNPLVFALDSVIPVIHLDKDHDGVGYEGWRQYFLYFLRFLGAALILLLLELLRRTVLGAD
;
A
#
# COMPACT_ATOMS: atom_id res chain seq x y z
N MET A 1 -44.44 -6.90 16.11
CA MET A 1 -43.90 -6.30 17.35
C MET A 1 -42.48 -5.83 17.07
N GLN A 2 -42.29 -4.55 16.74
CA GLN A 2 -40.95 -3.96 16.62
C GLN A 2 -40.44 -3.71 18.05
N GLY A 3 -39.56 -4.58 18.54
CA GLY A 3 -38.82 -4.29 19.76
C GLY A 3 -37.95 -3.07 19.52
N ARG A 4 -38.11 -2.03 20.34
CA ARG A 4 -37.19 -0.89 20.36
C ARG A 4 -35.77 -1.43 20.57
N SER A 5 -34.89 -1.24 19.59
CA SER A 5 -33.46 -1.44 19.80
C SER A 5 -33.04 -0.51 20.92
N VAL A 6 -32.58 -1.09 22.04
CA VAL A 6 -31.96 -0.31 23.10
C VAL A 6 -30.62 0.12 22.54
N ILE A 7 -30.49 1.41 22.26
CA ILE A 7 -29.20 2.03 21.94
C ILE A 7 -28.36 1.95 23.21
N GLN A 8 -27.24 1.24 23.14
CA GLN A 8 -26.35 1.06 24.29
C GLN A 8 -25.11 1.94 24.13
N GLU A 9 -24.81 2.71 25.17
CA GLU A 9 -23.46 3.21 25.44
C GLU A 9 -22.81 2.22 26.40
N PHE A 10 -21.66 1.66 26.00
CA PHE A 10 -20.89 0.73 26.81
C PHE A 10 -19.52 1.34 27.08
N ASP A 11 -19.22 1.57 28.35
CA ASP A 11 -17.93 2.07 28.82
C ASP A 11 -17.32 1.03 29.77
N LEU A 12 -16.16 0.49 29.37
CA LEU A 12 -15.42 -0.47 30.15
C LEU A 12 -14.13 0.17 30.65
N GLU A 13 -14.06 0.35 31.97
CA GLU A 13 -12.86 0.80 32.67
C GLU A 13 -12.43 -0.27 33.67
N SER A 14 -11.25 -0.87 33.48
CA SER A 14 -10.71 -1.90 34.38
C SER A 14 -9.18 -1.93 34.33
N SER A 15 -8.52 -2.03 35.49
CA SER A 15 -7.04 -2.01 35.54
C SER A 15 -6.38 -3.33 35.10
N ARG A 16 -7.10 -4.47 35.14
CA ARG A 16 -6.64 -5.77 34.62
C ARG A 16 -7.79 -6.76 34.49
N LEU A 17 -7.98 -7.34 33.31
CA LEU A 17 -8.85 -8.50 33.09
C LEU A 17 -7.97 -9.69 32.67
N SER A 18 -8.06 -10.81 33.40
CA SER A 18 -7.06 -11.88 33.32
C SER A 18 -7.06 -12.70 32.04
N ASP A 19 -8.08 -12.60 31.18
CA ASP A 19 -8.16 -13.52 30.05
C ASP A 19 -8.55 -12.81 28.75
N ARG A 20 -9.81 -12.40 28.56
CA ARG A 20 -10.28 -11.87 27.26
C ARG A 20 -11.46 -10.92 27.39
N ILE A 21 -11.55 -9.93 26.52
CA ILE A 21 -12.77 -9.14 26.29
C ILE A 21 -13.49 -9.70 25.06
N TYR A 22 -14.74 -10.14 25.24
CA TYR A 22 -15.59 -10.55 24.14
C TYR A 22 -16.86 -9.71 24.10
N VAL A 23 -17.01 -8.91 23.05
CA VAL A 23 -18.23 -8.13 22.78
C VAL A 23 -18.93 -8.74 21.58
N LYS A 24 -20.12 -9.33 21.80
CA LYS A 24 -20.86 -10.04 20.75
C LYS A 24 -22.27 -9.51 20.57
N GLY A 25 -22.59 -9.11 19.35
CA GLY A 25 -23.94 -8.68 18.98
C GLY A 25 -24.36 -7.38 19.65
N GLY A 26 -25.50 -6.85 19.22
CA GLY A 26 -26.08 -5.62 19.77
C GLY A 26 -25.98 -4.43 18.82
N THR A 27 -26.70 -3.37 19.18
CA THR A 27 -26.73 -2.10 18.45
C THR A 27 -26.11 -1.02 19.32
N PHE A 28 -25.05 -0.38 18.84
CA PHE A 28 -24.26 0.58 19.61
C PHE A 28 -24.21 1.94 18.90
N THR A 29 -24.29 3.00 19.70
CA THR A 29 -23.84 4.35 19.31
C THR A 29 -22.46 4.65 19.86
N SER A 30 -22.03 4.01 20.93
CA SER A 30 -20.74 4.28 21.56
C SER A 30 -20.24 3.04 22.28
N LEU A 31 -19.03 2.61 21.93
CA LEU A 31 -18.29 1.55 22.62
C LEU A 31 -16.91 2.10 22.99
N LYS A 32 -16.69 2.28 24.29
CA LYS A 32 -15.43 2.81 24.85
C LYS A 32 -14.77 1.73 25.69
N ILE A 33 -13.51 1.44 25.38
CA ILE A 33 -12.67 0.50 26.13
C ILE A 33 -11.44 1.29 26.58
N ASN A 34 -11.41 1.65 27.87
CA ASN A 34 -10.43 2.56 28.43
C ASN A 34 -9.57 1.86 29.47
N ASN A 35 -8.28 2.15 29.49
CA ASN A 35 -7.31 1.73 30.53
C ASN A 35 -7.28 0.21 30.79
N THR A 36 -7.71 -0.60 29.82
CA THR A 36 -7.93 -2.03 30.05
C THR A 36 -6.77 -2.87 29.54
N LYS A 37 -6.09 -3.58 30.45
CA LYS A 37 -5.10 -4.61 30.11
C LYS A 37 -5.77 -5.99 30.09
N THR A 38 -5.84 -6.59 28.92
CA THR A 38 -6.26 -7.97 28.68
C THR A 38 -5.36 -8.56 27.60
N ASP A 39 -5.38 -9.87 27.37
CA ASP A 39 -4.59 -10.48 26.31
C ASP A 39 -5.31 -10.32 24.97
N ASP A 40 -6.59 -10.69 24.90
CA ASP A 40 -7.34 -10.66 23.64
C ASP A 40 -8.59 -9.76 23.72
N ILE A 41 -8.84 -8.96 22.66
CA ILE A 41 -10.18 -8.40 22.39
C ILE A 41 -10.75 -9.05 21.15
N LEU A 42 -11.96 -9.58 21.29
CA LEU A 42 -12.79 -9.98 20.17
C LEU A 42 -14.10 -9.19 20.18
N ILE A 43 -14.29 -8.36 19.16
CA ILE A 43 -15.52 -7.63 18.89
C ILE A 43 -16.17 -8.25 17.66
N GLN A 44 -17.38 -8.76 17.80
CA GLN A 44 -18.07 -9.47 16.73
C GLN A 44 -19.54 -9.10 16.61
N GLY A 45 -19.95 -8.81 15.38
CA GLY A 45 -21.36 -8.69 15.00
C GLY A 45 -22.10 -7.54 15.64
N LEU A 46 -21.39 -6.45 15.92
CA LEU A 46 -22.00 -5.19 16.31
C LEU A 46 -22.71 -4.56 15.11
N ARG A 47 -23.81 -3.87 15.38
CA ARG A 47 -24.44 -2.93 14.46
C ARG A 47 -24.25 -1.53 14.99
N TRP A 48 -23.87 -0.61 14.13
CA TRP A 48 -23.65 0.77 14.52
C TRP A 48 -24.81 1.65 14.04
N GLU A 49 -25.29 2.55 14.90
CA GLU A 49 -26.35 3.49 14.56
C GLU A 49 -25.95 4.93 14.82
N GLY A 50 -26.50 5.86 14.05
CA GLY A 50 -26.33 7.30 14.27
C GLY A 50 -24.89 7.79 14.11
N ASP A 51 -24.44 8.64 15.04
CA ASP A 51 -23.06 9.15 15.12
C ASP A 51 -22.18 8.19 15.94
N SER A 52 -22.05 6.97 15.44
CA SER A 52 -21.44 5.87 16.17
C SER A 52 -19.93 6.01 16.36
N GLU A 53 -19.44 5.65 17.55
CA GLU A 53 -18.01 5.70 17.89
C GLU A 53 -17.53 4.40 18.54
N LEU A 54 -16.38 3.90 18.08
CA LEU A 54 -15.57 2.91 18.79
C LEU A 54 -14.26 3.57 19.19
N ARG A 55 -14.03 3.64 20.49
CA ARG A 55 -12.83 4.24 21.08
C ARG A 55 -12.14 3.22 21.97
N ILE A 56 -10.86 3.00 21.69
CA ILE A 56 -10.01 2.12 22.48
C ILE A 56 -8.78 2.92 22.90
N GLU A 57 -8.69 3.24 24.19
CA GLU A 57 -7.61 4.03 24.77
C GLU A 57 -6.82 3.19 25.76
N GLN A 58 -5.49 3.16 25.61
CA GLN A 58 -4.58 2.47 26.52
C GLN A 58 -4.96 1.01 26.76
N SER A 59 -5.47 0.36 25.71
CA SER A 59 -5.90 -1.02 25.79
C SER A 59 -4.80 -1.91 25.20
N ILE A 60 -4.22 -2.73 26.09
CA ILE A 60 -3.78 -4.12 25.85
C ILE A 60 -2.30 -4.42 25.56
N ASP A 61 -1.97 -5.62 26.03
CA ASP A 61 -0.72 -6.36 26.06
C ASP A 61 -0.42 -7.00 24.69
N THR A 62 0.25 -8.16 24.69
CA THR A 62 0.81 -8.87 23.54
C THR A 62 -0.15 -9.83 22.83
N GLY A 63 -1.47 -9.78 23.06
CA GLY A 63 -2.41 -10.73 22.44
C GLY A 63 -3.11 -10.25 21.16
N ILE A 64 -4.30 -10.79 20.90
CA ILE A 64 -5.01 -10.73 19.61
C ILE A 64 -6.15 -9.71 19.66
N PHE A 65 -6.18 -8.82 18.66
CA PHE A 65 -7.33 -7.95 18.41
C PHE A 65 -8.12 -8.42 17.20
N SER A 66 -9.41 -8.66 17.35
CA SER A 66 -10.29 -9.07 16.25
C SER A 66 -11.54 -8.20 16.21
N LEU A 67 -11.79 -7.59 15.06
CA LEU A 67 -12.99 -6.82 14.75
C LEU A 67 -13.69 -7.45 13.55
N LEU A 68 -14.80 -8.13 13.80
CA LEU A 68 -15.50 -8.97 12.82
C LEU A 68 -16.95 -8.51 12.60
N GLY A 69 -17.44 -8.67 11.38
CA GLY A 69 -18.82 -8.38 11.01
C GLY A 69 -19.87 -9.29 11.69
N PRO A 70 -21.15 -9.13 11.36
CA PRO A 70 -22.28 -9.93 11.88
C PRO A 70 -22.08 -11.44 11.78
N THR A 71 -21.38 -11.86 10.74
CA THR A 71 -20.95 -13.25 10.52
C THR A 71 -19.50 -13.22 10.05
N MET A 72 -18.79 -14.35 10.12
CA MET A 72 -17.38 -14.42 9.67
C MET A 72 -17.16 -13.96 8.23
N ASN A 73 -18.17 -14.10 7.36
CA ASN A 73 -18.09 -13.76 5.95
C ASN A 73 -18.88 -12.49 5.59
N ALA A 74 -19.54 -11.86 6.56
CA ALA A 74 -20.26 -10.62 6.30
C ALA A 74 -19.27 -9.45 6.34
N PRO A 75 -19.41 -8.48 5.43
CA PRO A 75 -18.61 -7.27 5.49
C PRO A 75 -18.79 -6.61 6.85
N LEU A 76 -17.68 -6.10 7.40
CA LEU A 76 -17.70 -5.28 8.59
C LEU A 76 -18.47 -4.00 8.27
N ASP A 77 -19.49 -3.69 9.06
CA ASP A 77 -20.12 -2.38 9.11
C ASP A 77 -19.36 -1.59 10.18
N PRO A 78 -18.49 -0.63 9.83
CA PRO A 78 -17.68 0.06 10.82
C PRO A 78 -18.45 1.24 11.45
N PRO A 79 -18.08 1.71 12.65
CA PRO A 79 -18.67 2.91 13.24
C PRO A 79 -18.37 4.15 12.39
N ARG A 80 -19.01 5.29 12.67
CA ARG A 80 -18.62 6.55 12.00
C ARG A 80 -17.24 7.05 12.42
N ARG A 81 -16.83 6.74 13.65
CA ARG A 81 -15.51 7.10 14.19
C ARG A 81 -14.86 5.88 14.82
N PHE A 82 -13.61 5.66 14.47
CA PHE A 82 -12.79 4.60 15.04
C PHE A 82 -11.49 5.21 15.57
N ILE A 83 -11.33 5.21 16.88
CA ILE A 83 -10.25 5.89 17.58
C ILE A 83 -9.45 4.84 18.36
N LEU A 84 -8.16 4.76 18.03
CA LEU A 84 -7.21 3.87 18.67
C LEU A 84 -6.03 4.69 19.19
N ASP A 85 -5.94 4.85 20.51
CA ASP A 85 -4.89 5.62 21.16
C ASP A 85 -4.01 4.71 22.02
N ASN A 86 -2.69 4.75 21.79
CA ASN A 86 -1.69 3.91 22.44
C ASN A 86 -2.01 2.40 22.36
N PHE A 87 -2.55 1.97 21.22
CA PHE A 87 -2.98 0.61 20.97
C PHE A 87 -1.82 -0.28 20.49
N VAL A 88 -1.60 -1.42 21.15
CA VAL A 88 -0.53 -2.39 20.84
C VAL A 88 -1.13 -3.79 20.81
N PHE A 89 -0.71 -4.61 19.84
CA PHE A 89 -1.15 -6.02 19.70
C PHE A 89 -0.05 -6.83 19.02
N SER A 90 -0.05 -8.16 19.21
CA SER A 90 0.79 -9.06 18.39
C SER A 90 0.14 -9.37 17.05
N THR A 91 -1.18 -9.58 17.05
CA THR A 91 -1.98 -9.91 15.86
C THR A 91 -3.26 -9.10 15.84
N ALA A 92 -3.61 -8.52 14.67
CA ALA A 92 -4.88 -7.84 14.46
C ALA A 92 -5.60 -8.30 13.19
N ILE A 93 -6.88 -8.66 13.33
CA ILE A 93 -7.75 -9.07 12.22
C ILE A 93 -8.98 -8.16 12.19
N TRP A 94 -9.11 -7.38 11.12
CA TRP A 94 -10.16 -6.35 10.97
C TRP A 94 -11.14 -6.73 9.83
N GLY A 95 -11.77 -7.89 9.97
CA GLY A 95 -12.71 -8.43 8.97
C GLY A 95 -12.04 -8.83 7.65
N ASP A 96 -12.79 -8.74 6.55
CA ASP A 96 -12.26 -9.00 5.19
C ASP A 96 -11.91 -7.72 4.43
N ALA A 97 -12.33 -6.56 4.93
CA ALA A 97 -12.10 -5.25 4.33
C ALA A 97 -11.44 -4.28 5.34
N PRO A 98 -10.19 -4.54 5.78
CA PRO A 98 -9.53 -3.74 6.81
C PRO A 98 -9.40 -2.25 6.43
N LEU A 99 -9.29 -1.94 5.14
CA LEU A 99 -9.20 -0.57 4.64
C LEU A 99 -10.42 0.29 4.96
N ALA A 100 -11.60 -0.30 5.11
CA ALA A 100 -12.81 0.43 5.48
C ALA A 100 -12.69 1.02 6.91
N VAL A 101 -12.00 0.32 7.81
CA VAL A 101 -11.71 0.79 9.17
C VAL A 101 -10.67 1.92 9.14
N PHE A 102 -9.60 1.77 8.36
CA PHE A 102 -8.59 2.84 8.23
C PHE A 102 -9.15 4.12 7.61
N ALA A 103 -10.15 4.03 6.72
CA ALA A 103 -10.76 5.20 6.08
C ALA A 103 -11.54 6.12 7.04
N ILE A 104 -11.99 5.59 8.18
CA ILE A 104 -12.75 6.32 9.20
C ILE A 104 -11.90 6.71 10.42
N MET A 105 -10.61 6.35 10.42
CA MET A 105 -9.69 6.76 11.49
C MET A 105 -9.36 8.24 11.35
N PRO A 106 -9.47 9.05 12.42
CA PRO A 106 -9.21 10.48 12.34
C PRO A 106 -7.72 10.81 12.20
N THR A 107 -6.85 9.93 12.70
CA THR A 107 -5.41 10.18 12.78
C THR A 107 -4.65 9.15 11.95
N TYR A 108 -3.76 9.64 11.08
CA TYR A 108 -2.87 8.77 10.32
C TYR A 108 -1.81 8.15 11.25
N ASN A 109 -1.77 6.81 11.30
CA ASN A 109 -0.78 6.07 12.08
C ASN A 109 -0.07 5.02 11.21
N PRO A 110 1.16 5.28 10.71
CA PRO A 110 1.87 4.37 9.81
C PRO A 110 2.26 3.04 10.44
N SER A 111 2.52 3.00 11.76
CA SER A 111 2.93 1.76 12.43
C SER A 111 1.77 0.76 12.49
N LEU A 112 0.55 1.27 12.65
CA LEU A 112 -0.67 0.47 12.67
C LEU A 112 -0.92 -0.24 11.34
N TYR A 113 -0.74 0.44 10.20
CA TYR A 113 -0.84 -0.20 8.89
C TYR A 113 0.11 -1.40 8.76
N ASN A 114 1.36 -1.27 9.23
CA ASN A 114 2.33 -2.37 9.15
C ASN A 114 1.97 -3.52 10.08
N ALA A 115 1.53 -3.21 11.30
CA ALA A 115 1.15 -4.23 12.28
C ALA A 115 -0.05 -5.05 11.79
N VAL A 116 -1.08 -4.39 11.25
CA VAL A 116 -2.24 -5.06 10.66
C VAL A 116 -1.82 -5.81 9.38
N ALA A 117 -1.06 -5.19 8.46
CA ALA A 117 -0.61 -5.86 7.24
C ALA A 117 0.19 -7.13 7.53
N LYS A 118 1.12 -7.07 8.50
CA LYS A 118 1.87 -8.23 8.97
C LYS A 118 0.93 -9.32 9.49
N SER A 119 -0.05 -8.96 10.32
CA SER A 119 -1.04 -9.90 10.85
C SER A 119 -1.82 -10.62 9.74
N TYR A 120 -2.21 -9.92 8.68
CA TYR A 120 -2.87 -10.54 7.53
C TYR A 120 -1.91 -11.43 6.72
N SER A 121 -0.66 -11.01 6.56
CA SER A 121 0.37 -11.81 5.88
C SER A 121 0.65 -13.11 6.63
N ASP A 122 0.82 -13.04 7.96
CA ASP A 122 1.06 -14.19 8.83
C ASP A 122 -0.15 -15.15 8.82
N ALA A 123 -1.36 -14.63 8.56
CA ALA A 123 -2.58 -15.42 8.38
C ALA A 123 -2.78 -15.95 6.94
N GLY A 124 -1.81 -15.76 6.03
CA GLY A 124 -1.89 -16.17 4.63
C GLY A 124 -2.82 -15.32 3.75
N LYS A 125 -3.35 -14.21 4.27
CA LYS A 125 -4.21 -13.26 3.55
C LYS A 125 -3.36 -12.20 2.82
N ILE A 126 -2.55 -12.67 1.85
CA ILE A 126 -1.52 -11.85 1.17
C ILE A 126 -2.13 -10.65 0.43
N THR A 127 -3.31 -10.81 -0.20
CA THR A 127 -3.97 -9.71 -0.92
C THR A 127 -4.32 -8.55 0.02
N GLN A 128 -4.95 -8.82 1.16
CA GLN A 128 -5.31 -7.81 2.15
C GLN A 128 -4.07 -7.18 2.80
N ALA A 129 -3.03 -7.97 3.06
CA ALA A 129 -1.75 -7.48 3.56
C ALA A 129 -1.11 -6.47 2.59
N ASN A 130 -1.09 -6.81 1.30
CA ASN A 130 -0.62 -5.92 0.25
C ASN A 130 -1.48 -4.66 0.21
N ASP A 131 -2.81 -4.78 0.12
CA ASP A 131 -3.73 -3.63 0.07
C ASP A 131 -3.49 -2.63 1.22
N LEU A 132 -3.18 -3.11 2.42
CA LEU A 132 -2.81 -2.28 3.57
C LEU A 132 -1.47 -1.57 3.40
N ILE A 133 -0.43 -2.28 2.96
CA ILE A 133 0.88 -1.67 2.67
C ILE A 133 0.73 -0.60 1.59
N LEU A 134 -0.08 -0.87 0.57
CA LEU A 134 -0.39 0.03 -0.50
C LEU A 134 -1.12 1.29 -0.03
N ALA A 135 -2.16 1.11 0.79
CA ALA A 135 -2.89 2.23 1.38
C ALA A 135 -2.00 3.09 2.28
N ARG A 136 -1.09 2.48 3.05
CA ARG A 136 -0.09 3.19 3.84
C ARG A 136 0.80 4.06 2.95
N GLN A 137 1.39 3.49 1.90
CA GLN A 137 2.27 4.25 1.00
C GLN A 137 1.55 5.43 0.33
N LYS A 138 0.28 5.24 -0.04
CA LYS A 138 -0.57 6.33 -0.54
C LYS A 138 -0.75 7.43 0.52
N GLN A 139 -1.03 7.06 1.77
CA GLN A 139 -1.14 8.03 2.86
C GLN A 139 0.19 8.72 3.19
N ASP A 140 1.31 7.99 3.18
CA ASP A 140 2.67 8.54 3.33
C ASP A 140 2.94 9.60 2.26
N PHE A 141 2.50 9.40 1.02
CA PHE A 141 2.63 10.40 -0.05
C PHE A 141 1.82 11.67 0.25
N TRP A 142 0.57 11.56 0.69
CA TRP A 142 -0.27 12.73 1.01
C TRP A 142 0.21 13.49 2.25
N HIS A 143 0.86 12.80 3.19
CA HIS A 143 1.39 13.40 4.43
C HIS A 143 2.85 13.82 4.32
N ALA A 144 3.55 13.49 3.23
CA ALA A 144 4.92 13.94 3.01
C ALA A 144 4.97 15.47 2.86
N GLN A 145 5.88 16.11 3.60
CA GLN A 145 6.13 17.55 3.53
C GLN A 145 7.59 17.83 3.19
N GLY A 146 7.84 18.92 2.46
CA GLY A 146 9.21 19.37 2.14
C GLY A 146 9.96 18.43 1.20
N ILE A 147 11.20 18.07 1.57
CA ILE A 147 12.12 17.27 0.74
C ILE A 147 11.64 15.82 0.56
N ASP A 148 10.74 15.35 1.42
CA ASP A 148 10.19 13.99 1.31
C ASP A 148 9.17 13.87 0.17
N GLN A 149 8.57 14.97 -0.30
CA GLN A 149 7.61 14.93 -1.41
C GLN A 149 8.22 14.44 -2.74
N PRO A 150 9.35 14.97 -3.24
CA PRO A 150 9.93 14.46 -4.47
C PRO A 150 10.35 12.99 -4.33
N ILE A 151 10.87 12.58 -3.17
CA ILE A 151 11.21 11.17 -2.91
C ILE A 151 9.96 10.30 -2.93
N ALA A 152 8.87 10.75 -2.30
CA ALA A 152 7.59 10.04 -2.32
C ALA A 152 7.00 9.98 -3.73
N ALA A 153 7.12 11.04 -4.52
CA ALA A 153 6.70 11.06 -5.92
C ALA A 153 7.47 10.04 -6.77
N PHE A 154 8.77 9.85 -6.51
CA PHE A 154 9.57 8.79 -7.16
C PHE A 154 9.12 7.37 -6.77
N LYS A 155 8.56 7.17 -5.58
CA LYS A 155 8.05 5.86 -5.14
C LYS A 155 6.72 5.50 -5.83
N VAL A 156 5.92 6.49 -6.23
CA VAL A 156 4.60 6.26 -6.83
C VAL A 156 4.69 5.42 -8.11
N PRO A 157 5.52 5.73 -9.12
CA PRO A 157 5.66 4.87 -10.31
C PRO A 157 6.06 3.44 -9.95
N VAL A 158 7.00 3.26 -9.02
CA VAL A 158 7.46 1.94 -8.57
C VAL A 158 6.33 1.12 -7.92
N TYR A 159 5.47 1.78 -7.16
CA TYR A 159 4.26 1.18 -6.59
C TYR A 159 3.31 0.69 -7.68
N TRP A 160 3.01 1.52 -8.68
CA TRP A 160 2.07 1.16 -9.74
C TRP A 160 2.57 -0.01 -10.59
N LEU A 161 3.91 -0.14 -10.73
CA LEU A 161 4.54 -1.29 -11.39
C LEU A 161 4.24 -2.61 -10.69
N GLY A 162 4.24 -2.64 -9.35
CA GLY A 162 4.01 -3.86 -8.58
C GLY A 162 2.58 -4.41 -8.69
N ILE A 163 1.60 -3.56 -8.95
CA ILE A 163 0.16 -3.93 -8.99
C ILE A 163 -0.28 -4.27 -10.41
N HIS A 164 0.13 -3.46 -11.39
CA HIS A 164 -0.22 -3.70 -12.77
C HIS A 164 1.04 -3.66 -13.64
N PRO A 165 1.53 -4.82 -14.11
CA PRO A 165 2.73 -4.88 -14.96
C PRO A 165 2.56 -4.05 -16.25
N GLY A 166 1.32 -3.77 -16.69
CA GLY A 166 1.03 -2.87 -17.79
C GLY A 166 1.58 -1.44 -17.62
N TYR A 167 1.70 -0.93 -16.38
CA TYR A 167 2.32 0.39 -16.15
C TYR A 167 3.82 0.40 -16.48
N GLY A 168 4.50 -0.75 -16.44
CA GLY A 168 5.91 -0.83 -16.81
C GLY A 168 6.12 -0.65 -18.30
N VAL A 169 5.21 -1.17 -19.11
CA VAL A 169 5.19 -0.92 -20.55
C VAL A 169 4.96 0.57 -20.82
N LEU A 170 4.03 1.22 -20.11
CA LEU A 170 3.79 2.65 -20.24
C LEU A 170 5.01 3.50 -19.81
N LEU A 171 5.70 3.11 -18.74
CA LEU A 171 6.89 3.82 -18.27
C LEU A 171 8.05 3.66 -19.26
N ILE A 172 8.27 2.46 -19.79
CA ILE A 172 9.23 2.20 -20.87
C ILE A 172 8.88 3.07 -22.08
N ALA A 173 7.62 3.09 -22.52
CA ALA A 173 7.18 3.93 -23.63
C ALA A 173 7.44 5.42 -23.36
N GLY A 174 7.16 5.91 -22.13
CA GLY A 174 7.46 7.27 -21.72
C GLY A 174 8.96 7.60 -21.77
N LEU A 175 9.81 6.70 -21.26
CA LEU A 175 11.27 6.85 -21.30
C LEU A 175 11.81 6.88 -22.73
N VAL A 176 11.27 6.02 -23.61
CA VAL A 176 11.63 5.99 -25.04
C VAL A 176 11.22 7.30 -25.73
N LEU A 177 10.02 7.82 -25.45
CA LEU A 177 9.58 9.10 -26.01
C LEU A 177 10.46 10.27 -25.55
N ILE A 178 10.75 10.35 -24.24
CA ILE A 178 11.62 11.39 -23.67
C ILE A 178 13.04 11.29 -24.24
N GLY A 179 13.59 10.09 -24.30
CA GLY A 179 14.90 9.84 -24.91
C GLY A 179 14.92 10.25 -26.39
N GLY A 180 13.90 9.87 -27.16
CA GLY A 180 13.78 10.25 -28.56
C GLY A 180 13.76 11.76 -28.75
N MET A 181 13.02 12.51 -27.93
CA MET A 181 13.00 13.97 -27.97
C MET A 181 14.37 14.58 -27.64
N ILE A 182 15.05 14.07 -26.60
CA ILE A 182 16.37 14.56 -26.17
C ILE A 182 17.42 14.33 -27.25
N PHE A 183 17.39 13.16 -27.90
CA PHE A 183 18.39 12.77 -28.90
C PHE A 183 18.07 13.27 -30.33
N ALA A 184 16.82 13.66 -30.63
CA ALA A 184 16.44 14.12 -31.96
C ALA A 184 17.20 15.34 -32.48
N GLY A 185 17.53 16.28 -31.59
CA GLY A 185 18.33 17.47 -31.90
C GLY A 185 19.81 17.32 -31.55
N ALA A 186 20.27 16.14 -31.13
CA ALA A 186 21.60 15.96 -30.60
C ALA A 186 22.59 15.45 -31.66
N GLN A 187 23.74 16.11 -31.77
CA GLN A 187 24.87 15.59 -32.53
C GLN A 187 25.65 14.63 -31.62
N PRO A 188 25.89 13.36 -32.02
CA PRO A 188 26.74 12.47 -31.25
C PRO A 188 28.19 12.96 -31.31
N ALA A 189 28.91 12.78 -30.21
CA ALA A 189 30.35 13.00 -30.14
C ALA A 189 31.15 11.79 -30.63
N LYS A 190 30.53 10.59 -30.59
CA LYS A 190 31.10 9.33 -31.08
C LYS A 190 30.04 8.51 -31.79
N GLY A 191 30.45 7.80 -32.84
CA GLY A 191 29.57 6.95 -33.63
C GLY A 191 28.71 7.71 -34.64
N PRO A 192 27.94 6.99 -35.48
CA PRO A 192 27.06 7.59 -36.47
C PRO A 192 25.88 8.29 -35.81
N LYS A 193 25.33 9.32 -36.46
CA LYS A 193 24.09 9.97 -36.02
C LYS A 193 22.93 8.99 -36.21
N PRO A 194 22.14 8.70 -35.16
CA PRO A 194 20.96 7.85 -35.30
C PRO A 194 20.01 8.40 -36.36
N SER A 195 19.63 7.55 -37.31
CA SER A 195 18.65 7.90 -38.36
C SER A 195 17.26 8.14 -37.76
N ASN A 196 16.91 7.36 -36.72
CA ASN A 196 15.68 7.49 -35.96
C ASN A 196 15.98 7.57 -34.45
N PRO A 197 15.87 8.76 -33.84
CA PRO A 197 16.12 8.99 -32.41
C PRO A 197 15.23 8.16 -31.48
N LEU A 198 14.01 7.82 -31.90
CA LEU A 198 13.10 6.98 -31.11
C LEU A 198 13.56 5.52 -31.08
N VAL A 199 14.05 5.00 -32.21
CA VAL A 199 14.60 3.64 -32.28
C VAL A 199 15.87 3.57 -31.45
N PHE A 200 16.73 4.59 -31.51
CA PHE A 200 17.90 4.70 -30.64
C PHE A 200 17.55 4.73 -29.15
N ALA A 201 16.51 5.48 -28.77
CA ALA A 201 16.04 5.50 -27.38
C ALA A 201 15.45 4.14 -26.96
N LEU A 202 14.75 3.44 -27.86
CA LEU A 202 14.22 2.10 -27.60
C LEU A 202 15.33 1.06 -27.39
N ASP A 203 16.32 1.01 -28.28
CA ASP A 203 17.49 0.13 -28.16
C ASP A 203 18.27 0.44 -26.86
N SER A 204 18.32 1.72 -26.48
CA SER A 204 18.96 2.14 -25.23
C SER A 204 18.17 1.72 -23.98
N VAL A 205 16.84 1.70 -24.01
CA VAL A 205 16.02 1.26 -22.87
C VAL A 205 15.97 -0.26 -22.77
N ILE A 206 15.99 -0.98 -23.91
CA ILE A 206 15.85 -2.43 -23.97
C ILE A 206 17.16 -3.07 -24.45
N PRO A 207 18.14 -3.30 -23.57
CA PRO A 207 19.50 -3.72 -23.96
C PRO A 207 19.57 -5.11 -24.60
N VAL A 208 18.48 -5.89 -24.60
CA VAL A 208 18.42 -7.21 -25.25
C VAL A 208 18.02 -7.08 -26.73
N ILE A 209 17.29 -6.02 -27.08
CA ILE A 209 16.77 -5.82 -28.43
C ILE A 209 17.60 -4.72 -29.10
N HIS A 210 18.38 -5.11 -30.11
CA HIS A 210 19.14 -4.18 -30.94
C HIS A 210 18.46 -4.11 -32.31
N LEU A 211 17.63 -3.10 -32.52
CA LEU A 211 16.98 -2.88 -33.81
C LEU A 211 17.98 -2.33 -34.85
N ASP A 212 18.96 -1.55 -34.40
CA ASP A 212 20.07 -1.08 -35.23
C ASP A 212 21.41 -1.26 -34.50
N LYS A 213 22.34 -2.00 -35.12
CA LYS A 213 23.67 -2.29 -34.55
C LYS A 213 24.58 -1.07 -34.53
N ASP A 214 24.30 -0.07 -35.36
CA ASP A 214 25.09 1.15 -35.42
C ASP A 214 24.91 2.03 -34.17
N HIS A 215 23.89 1.73 -33.35
CA HIS A 215 23.59 2.42 -32.09
C HIS A 215 24.54 2.08 -30.93
N ASP A 216 25.24 0.92 -30.97
CA ASP A 216 26.07 0.44 -29.86
C ASP A 216 27.26 1.35 -29.56
N GLY A 217 27.80 1.98 -30.60
CA GLY A 217 28.96 2.88 -30.52
C GLY A 217 28.59 4.36 -30.31
N VAL A 218 27.31 4.69 -30.24
CA VAL A 218 26.86 6.09 -30.16
C VAL A 218 27.10 6.66 -28.76
N GLY A 219 27.83 7.77 -28.73
CA GLY A 219 28.12 8.52 -27.51
C GLY A 219 27.87 10.00 -27.70
N TYR A 220 27.44 10.66 -26.63
CA TYR A 220 27.22 12.10 -26.53
C TYR A 220 28.22 12.73 -25.55
N GLU A 221 28.25 14.05 -25.50
CA GLU A 221 29.00 14.81 -24.50
C GLU A 221 28.06 15.48 -23.48
N GLY A 222 28.60 15.77 -22.30
CA GLY A 222 27.90 16.49 -21.23
C GLY A 222 26.71 15.74 -20.65
N TRP A 223 25.64 16.47 -20.31
CA TRP A 223 24.46 15.93 -19.61
C TRP A 223 23.72 14.85 -20.41
N ARG A 224 23.79 14.89 -21.74
CA ARG A 224 23.14 13.89 -22.60
C ARG A 224 23.78 12.51 -22.48
N GLN A 225 25.08 12.43 -22.23
CA GLN A 225 25.75 11.16 -21.97
C GLN A 225 25.31 10.57 -20.64
N TYR A 226 25.22 11.40 -19.60
CA TYR A 226 24.69 10.97 -18.30
C TYR A 226 23.23 10.51 -18.42
N PHE A 227 22.41 11.21 -19.21
CA PHE A 227 21.04 10.79 -19.49
C PHE A 227 20.98 9.46 -20.25
N LEU A 228 21.85 9.23 -21.25
CA LEU A 228 21.95 7.95 -21.96
C LEU A 228 22.29 6.80 -21.01
N TYR A 229 23.26 6.99 -20.10
CA TYR A 229 23.59 5.99 -19.09
C TYR A 229 22.44 5.74 -18.11
N PHE A 230 21.79 6.81 -17.67
CA PHE A 230 20.60 6.72 -16.82
C PHE A 230 19.49 5.93 -17.51
N LEU A 231 19.22 6.21 -18.78
CA LEU A 231 18.21 5.54 -19.58
C LEU A 231 18.51 4.03 -19.73
N ARG A 232 19.76 3.67 -20.02
CA ARG A 232 20.22 2.27 -20.12
C ARG A 232 20.10 1.53 -18.79
N PHE A 233 20.55 2.16 -17.70
CA PHE A 233 20.48 1.57 -16.36
C PHE A 233 19.03 1.37 -15.91
N LEU A 234 18.20 2.41 -16.03
CA LEU A 234 16.80 2.38 -15.62
C LEU A 234 15.99 1.41 -16.49
N GLY A 235 16.25 1.38 -17.80
CA GLY A 235 15.61 0.44 -18.73
C GLY A 235 15.90 -1.02 -18.38
N ALA A 236 17.18 -1.36 -18.12
CA ALA A 236 17.57 -2.69 -17.67
C ALA A 236 16.88 -3.07 -16.34
N ALA A 237 16.86 -2.15 -15.37
CA ALA A 237 16.20 -2.38 -14.09
C ALA A 237 14.69 -2.62 -14.24
N LEU A 238 14.02 -1.84 -15.10
CA LEU A 238 12.58 -1.97 -15.37
C LEU A 238 12.24 -3.28 -16.07
N ILE A 239 13.06 -3.72 -17.03
CA ILE A 239 12.84 -4.99 -17.73
C ILE A 239 13.02 -6.17 -16.77
N LEU A 240 14.06 -6.14 -15.93
CA LEU A 240 14.26 -7.18 -14.91
C LEU A 240 13.07 -7.24 -13.95
N LEU A 241 12.58 -6.07 -13.50
CA LEU A 241 11.41 -5.98 -12.63
C LEU A 241 10.15 -6.52 -13.32
N LEU A 242 9.93 -6.17 -14.59
CA LEU A 242 8.81 -6.70 -15.38
C LEU A 242 8.88 -8.22 -15.57
N LEU A 243 10.06 -8.76 -15.87
CA LEU A 243 10.27 -10.20 -16.01
C LEU A 243 10.01 -10.93 -14.68
N GLU A 244 10.47 -10.38 -13.56
CA GLU A 244 10.22 -10.95 -12.23
C GLU A 244 8.73 -10.91 -11.87
N LEU A 245 8.04 -9.81 -12.14
CA LEU A 245 6.58 -9.72 -11.93
C LEU A 245 5.81 -10.68 -12.82
N LEU A 246 6.19 -10.79 -14.10
CA LEU A 246 5.57 -11.71 -15.04
C LEU A 246 5.82 -13.16 -14.62
N ARG A 247 7.02 -13.47 -14.14
CA ARG A 247 7.37 -14.78 -13.57
C ARG A 247 6.46 -15.13 -12.38
N ARG A 248 6.30 -14.22 -11.42
CA ARG A 248 5.41 -14.41 -10.26
C ARG A 248 3.95 -14.61 -10.66
N THR A 249 3.49 -13.80 -11.61
CA THR A 249 2.09 -13.84 -12.08
C THR A 249 1.79 -15.12 -12.88
N VAL A 250 2.71 -15.57 -13.74
CA VAL A 250 2.50 -16.72 -14.63
C VAL A 250 2.78 -18.04 -13.93
N LEU A 251 3.80 -18.10 -13.06
CA LEU A 251 4.23 -19.36 -12.44
C LEU A 251 3.58 -19.63 -11.08
N GLY A 252 2.79 -18.70 -10.53
CA GLY A 252 2.18 -18.87 -9.21
C GLY A 252 3.20 -19.16 -8.11
N ALA A 253 4.42 -18.65 -8.27
CA ALA A 253 5.48 -18.81 -7.29
C ALA A 253 5.18 -17.84 -6.14
N ASP A 254 4.45 -18.35 -5.14
CA ASP A 254 4.34 -17.76 -3.80
C ASP A 254 5.72 -17.73 -3.11
#